data_AF-A0A2E2ZDC2-F1
#
_entry.id   AF-A0A2E2ZDC2-F1
#
_cell.length_a   1.000
_cell.length_b   1.000
_cell.length_c   1.000
_cell.angle_alpha   90.00
_cell.angle_beta   90.00
_cell.angle_gamma   90.00
#
_symmetry.space_group_name_H-M   'P 1'
#
loop_
_entity.id
_entity.type
_entity.pdbx_description
1 polymer ?
#
loop_
_entity_poly.entity_id
_entity_poly.type
_entity_poly.pdbx_seq_one_letter_code
_entity_poly.pdbx_strand_id
1 'polypeptide(L)' 'MTENRDNKYQNWIDLAKAVDSWRIFPRLFITTYIYLLYAVVNWFMTLDTPNLEQSGLVSIVVGAGAAWFGLYLGSSKKAE' A
#
# COMPACT_ATOMS: atom_id res chain seq x y z
N MET A 1 27.01 1.86 -33.71
CA MET A 1 25.69 1.36 -34.19
C MET A 1 24.80 1.18 -32.97
N THR A 2 24.22 2.26 -32.45
CA THR A 2 23.20 2.16 -31.40
C THR A 2 21.89 1.84 -32.08
N GLU A 3 21.48 0.59 -32.02
CA GLU A 3 20.20 0.12 -32.53
C GLU A 3 19.09 0.90 -31.82
N ASN A 4 18.50 1.88 -32.52
CA ASN A 4 17.24 2.52 -32.14
C ASN A 4 16.16 1.45 -32.19
N ARG A 5 16.04 0.70 -31.10
CA ARG A 5 14.82 -0.03 -30.81
C ARG A 5 13.82 1.02 -30.37
N ASP A 6 13.19 1.67 -31.34
CA ASP A 6 11.91 2.35 -31.16
C ASP A 6 10.92 1.27 -30.69
N ASN A 7 10.98 1.01 -29.39
CA ASN A 7 10.13 0.04 -28.73
C ASN A 7 8.73 0.61 -28.84
N LYS A 8 7.87 -0.09 -29.58
CA LYS A 8 6.47 0.29 -29.88
C LYS A 8 5.65 0.62 -28.62
N TYR A 9 6.14 0.22 -27.45
CA TYR A 9 5.55 0.47 -26.14
C TYR A 9 6.31 1.52 -25.29
N GLN A 10 7.30 2.24 -25.81
CA GLN A 10 8.00 3.32 -25.10
C GLN A 10 7.02 4.36 -24.56
N ASN A 11 6.05 4.80 -25.39
CA ASN A 11 5.01 5.74 -24.95
C ASN A 11 4.15 5.18 -23.79
N TRP A 12 3.93 3.87 -23.74
CA TRP A 12 3.20 3.20 -22.64
C TRP A 12 4.06 3.08 -21.40
N ILE A 13 5.36 2.83 -21.55
CA ILE A 13 6.33 2.78 -20.45
C ILE A 13 6.54 4.17 -19.86
N ASP A 14 6.60 5.21 -20.68
CA ASP A 14 6.72 6.59 -20.24
C ASP A 14 5.42 7.13 -19.64
N LEU A 15 4.25 6.71 -20.15
CA LEU A 15 2.97 6.93 -19.47
C LEU A 15 2.94 6.22 -18.11
N ALA A 16 3.38 4.97 -18.01
CA ALA A 16 3.44 4.25 -16.75
C ALA A 16 4.39 4.94 -15.75
N LYS A 17 5.56 5.41 -16.19
CA LYS A 17 6.48 6.21 -15.38
C LYS A 17 5.90 7.57 -14.98
N ALA A 18 5.19 8.24 -15.88
CA ALA A 18 4.54 9.52 -15.59
C ALA A 18 3.37 9.37 -14.61
N VAL A 19 2.59 8.29 -14.72
CA VAL A 19 1.51 7.95 -13.77
C VAL A 19 2.10 7.54 -12.41
N ASP A 20 3.17 6.76 -12.39
CA ASP A 20 3.87 6.40 -11.16
C ASP A 20 4.52 7.64 -10.50
N SER A 21 5.00 8.60 -11.30
CA SER A 21 5.52 9.90 -10.82
C SER A 21 4.47 10.71 -10.05
N TRP A 22 3.18 10.54 -10.35
CA TRP A 22 2.10 11.16 -9.57
C TRP A 22 1.99 10.59 -8.14
N ARG A 23 2.69 9.49 -7.81
CA ARG A 23 2.56 8.78 -6.54
C ARG A 23 1.10 8.35 -6.30
N ILE A 24 0.42 7.90 -7.36
CA ILE A 24 -0.96 7.38 -7.31
C ILE A 24 -1.02 6.13 -6.41
N PHE A 25 -0.04 5.23 -6.55
CA PHE A 25 0.03 3.98 -5.81
C PHE A 25 0.15 4.21 -4.29
N PRO A 26 1.05 5.09 -3.81
CA PRO A 26 1.12 5.51 -2.42
C PRO A 26 -0.18 6.06 -1.84
N ARG A 27 -0.84 6.95 -2.59
CA ARG A 27 -2.04 7.64 -2.12
C ARG A 27 -3.21 6.67 -2.01
N LEU A 28 -3.42 5.85 -3.05
CA LEU A 28 -4.43 4.80 -3.05
C LEU A 28 -4.21 3.87 -1.86
N PHE A 29 -2.99 3.38 -1.66
CA PHE A 29 -2.65 2.47 -0.56
C PHE A 29 -3.00 3.05 0.83
N ILE A 30 -2.67 4.33 1.06
CA ILE A 30 -3.02 5.02 2.31
C ILE A 30 -4.54 5.12 2.49
N THR A 31 -5.28 5.53 1.46
CA THR A 31 -6.75 5.57 1.53
C THR A 31 -7.36 4.20 1.80
N THR A 32 -6.88 3.14 1.16
CA THR A 32 -7.36 1.77 1.39
C THR A 32 -7.04 1.30 2.80
N TYR A 33 -5.87 1.67 3.35
CA TYR A 33 -5.49 1.35 4.72
C TYR A 33 -6.39 2.02 5.76
N ILE A 34 -6.65 3.31 5.61
CA ILE A 34 -7.55 4.05 6.50
C ILE A 34 -8.95 3.44 6.45
N TYR A 35 -9.42 3.06 5.26
CA TYR A 35 -10.71 2.38 5.10
C TYR A 35 -10.73 1.00 5.76
N LEU A 36 -9.70 0.17 5.57
CA LEU A 36 -9.61 -1.15 6.20
C LEU A 36 -9.58 -1.05 7.73
N LEU A 37 -8.81 -0.11 8.28
CA LEU A 37 -8.80 0.12 9.72
C LEU A 37 -10.16 0.56 10.23
N TYR A 38 -10.80 1.51 9.54
CA TYR A 38 -12.13 1.97 9.91
C TYR A 38 -13.14 0.81 9.90
N ALA A 39 -13.14 -0.02 8.86
CA ALA A 39 -14.04 -1.16 8.75
C ALA A 39 -13.81 -2.20 9.85
N VAL A 40 -12.55 -2.54 10.14
CA VAL A 40 -12.18 -3.54 11.16
C VAL A 40 -12.49 -3.03 12.57
N VAL A 41 -12.20 -1.76 12.87
CA VAL A 41 -12.51 -1.13 14.15
C VAL A 41 -14.02 -1.01 14.34
N ASN A 42 -14.74 -0.53 13.31
CA ASN A 42 -16.19 -0.42 13.37
C ASN A 42 -16.85 -1.79 13.57
N TRP A 43 -16.39 -2.82 12.84
CA TRP A 43 -16.83 -4.19 13.05
C TRP A 43 -16.56 -4.68 14.48
N PHE A 44 -15.35 -4.44 15.01
CA PHE A 44 -14.98 -4.84 16.37
C PHE A 44 -15.86 -4.18 17.44
N MET A 45 -16.18 -2.89 17.25
CA MET A 45 -17.02 -2.13 18.18
C MET A 45 -18.51 -2.51 18.12
N THR A 46 -18.97 -3.11 17.01
CA THR A 46 -20.37 -3.57 16.87
C THR A 46 -20.65 -4.95 17.48
N LEU A 47 -19.64 -5.63 18.02
CA LEU A 47 -19.81 -6.96 18.63
C LEU A 47 -20.34 -6.84 20.06
N ASP A 48 -21.46 -7.50 20.35
CA ASP A 48 -22.09 -7.53 21.70
C ASP A 48 -21.20 -8.21 22.75
N THR A 49 -20.32 -9.13 22.33
CA THR A 49 -19.36 -9.82 23.20
C THR A 49 -17.95 -9.74 22.61
N PRO A 50 -17.12 -8.78 23.02
CA PRO A 50 -15.75 -8.71 22.54
C PRO A 50 -14.93 -9.91 23.08
N ASN A 51 -14.52 -10.81 22.17
CA ASN A 51 -13.67 -11.96 22.50
C ASN A 51 -12.18 -11.67 22.21
N LEU A 52 -11.29 -12.25 23.00
CA LEU A 52 -9.83 -12.15 22.87
C LEU A 52 -9.31 -12.66 21.50
N GLU A 53 -9.96 -13.65 20.91
CA GLU A 53 -9.57 -14.17 19.59
C GLU A 53 -9.86 -13.18 18.46
N GLN A 54 -10.95 -12.41 18.58
CA GLN A 54 -11.35 -11.42 17.56
C GLN A 54 -10.49 -10.15 17.63
N SER A 55 -10.06 -9.74 18.82
CA SER A 55 -9.07 -8.66 18.97
C SER A 55 -7.68 -9.07 18.45
N GLY A 56 -7.34 -10.37 18.49
CA GLY A 56 -6.16 -10.94 17.84
C GLY A 56 -6.15 -10.73 16.32
N LEU A 57 -7.29 -10.95 15.65
CA LEU A 57 -7.44 -10.69 14.22
C LEU A 57 -7.19 -9.21 13.88
N VAL A 58 -7.74 -8.28 14.68
CA VAL A 58 -7.51 -6.83 14.51
C VAL A 58 -6.02 -6.49 14.61
N SER A 59 -5.32 -7.07 15.59
CA SER A 59 -3.88 -6.84 15.81
C SER A 59 -3.03 -7.29 14.62
N ILE A 60 -3.34 -8.46 14.03
CA ILE A 60 -2.62 -8.96 12.84
C ILE A 60 -2.83 -8.03 11.64
N VAL A 61 -4.06 -7.56 11.42
CA VAL A 61 -4.38 -6.64 10.31
C VAL A 61 -3.64 -5.31 10.48
N VAL A 62 -3.64 -4.74 11.70
CA VAL A 62 -2.92 -3.49 12.00
C VAL A 62 -1.41 -3.67 11.88
N GLY A 63 -0.86 -4.76 12.44
CA GLY A 63 0.57 -5.08 12.45
C GLY A 63 1.13 -5.35 11.05
N ALA A 64 0.40 -6.09 10.21
CA ALA A 64 0.76 -6.27 8.81
C ALA A 64 0.78 -4.93 8.07
N GLY A 65 -0.20 -4.05 8.29
CA GLY A 65 -0.24 -2.72 7.69
C GLY A 65 0.96 -1.84 8.09
N ALA A 66 1.40 -1.91 9.35
CA ALA A 66 2.58 -1.19 9.82
C ALA A 66 3.89 -1.69 9.16
N ALA A 67 4.03 -3.00 8.94
CA ALA A 67 5.17 -3.57 8.24
C ALA A 67 5.25 -3.07 6.78
N TRP A 68 4.13 -3.07 6.07
CA TRP A 68 4.07 -2.53 4.69
C TRP A 68 4.35 -1.03 4.63
N PHE A 69 3.85 -0.26 5.60
CA PHE A 69 4.15 1.17 5.70
C PHE A 69 5.64 1.42 5.95
N GLY A 70 6.26 0.59 6.81
CA GLY A 70 7.70 0.59 7.04
C GLY A 70 8.52 0.29 5.78
N LEU A 71 8.09 -0.68 4.96
CA LEU A 71 8.74 -0.98 3.68
C LEU A 71 8.56 0.17 2.67
N TYR A 72 7.35 0.73 2.59
CA TYR A 72 7.03 1.83 1.66
C TYR A 72 7.78 3.12 1.99
N LEU A 73 7.93 3.48 3.28
CA LEU A 73 8.73 4.63 3.70
C LEU A 73 10.25 4.32 3.71
N GLY A 74 10.61 3.08 4.02
CA GLY A 74 11.99 2.62 4.18
C GLY A 74 12.77 2.49 2.87
N SER A 75 12.10 2.28 1.73
CA SER A 75 12.77 2.21 0.43
C SER A 75 13.48 3.51 0.00
N SER A 76 13.29 4.63 0.71
CA SER A 76 14.02 5.89 0.46
C SER A 76 15.42 5.96 1.11
N LYS A 77 15.80 5.03 1.99
CA LYS A 77 17.17 4.94 2.49
C LYS A 77 17.86 3.72 1.88
N LYS A 78 18.40 3.88 0.67
CA LYS A 78 19.60 3.11 0.31
C LYS A 78 20.65 3.45 1.37
N ALA A 79 21.11 2.43 2.08
CA ALA A 79 22.28 2.53 2.93
C ALA A 79 23.44 3.02 2.05
N GLU A 80 23.92 4.22 2.36
CA GLU A 80 25.25 4.70 1.98
C GLU A 80 26.20 4.42 3.15
#